data_AF-A0A392MNK7-F1
#
_entry.id   AF-A0A392MNK7-F1
#
_cell.length_a   1.000
_cell.length_b   1.000
_cell.length_c   1.000
_cell.angle_alpha   90.00
_cell.angle_beta   90.00
_cell.angle_gamma   90.00
#
_symmetry.space_group_name_H-M   'P 1'
#
loop_
_entity.id
_entity.type
_entity.pdbx_description
1 polymer ?
#
loop_
_entity_poly.entity_id
_entity_poly.type
_entity_poly.pdbx_seq_one_letter_code
_entity_poly.pdbx_strand_id
1 'polypeptide(L)'
;VDKVETLTHYKFSLAFENSNEEDYVTEKFFQSLVAGTIPVVVGPPNIQDFAPYPGSVLHIKELQDVESVAKTMRYLAENPEAYNQSLSCTFILPPLHSLGHKE
;
A
#
# COMPACT_ATOMS: atom_id res chain seq x y z
N VAL A 1 -13.44 9.65 -14.06
CA VAL A 1 -13.06 9.37 -12.67
C VAL A 1 -11.60 8.98 -12.70
N ASP A 2 -10.73 9.77 -12.08
CA ASP A 2 -9.30 9.45 -11.99
C ASP A 2 -9.10 8.35 -10.92
N LYS A 3 -8.41 7.28 -11.29
CA LYS A 3 -8.21 6.12 -10.42
C LYS A 3 -7.35 6.47 -9.21
N VAL A 4 -6.26 7.20 -9.42
CA VAL A 4 -5.32 7.57 -8.34
C VAL A 4 -6.01 8.52 -7.38
N GLU A 5 -6.75 9.50 -7.89
CA GLU A 5 -7.57 10.41 -7.08
C GLU A 5 -8.56 9.64 -6.19
N THR A 6 -9.25 8.65 -6.77
CA THR A 6 -10.22 7.82 -6.02
C THR A 6 -9.53 7.04 -4.88
N LEU A 7 -8.34 6.51 -5.12
CA LEU A 7 -7.58 5.75 -4.12
C LEU A 7 -7.19 6.59 -2.90
N THR A 8 -7.01 7.90 -3.05
CA THR A 8 -6.63 8.79 -1.93
C THR A 8 -7.66 8.82 -0.78
N HIS A 9 -8.89 8.36 -1.03
CA HIS A 9 -9.95 8.27 -0.04
C HIS A 9 -9.93 6.97 0.79
N TYR A 10 -9.01 6.05 0.49
CA TYR A 10 -8.94 4.73 1.12
C TYR A 10 -7.59 4.49 1.78
N LYS A 11 -7.58 3.76 2.89
CA LYS A 11 -6.33 3.37 3.57
C LYS A 11 -5.57 2.24 2.86
N PHE A 12 -6.32 1.37 2.19
CA PHE A 12 -5.80 0.17 1.55
C PHE A 12 -6.29 0.09 0.11
N SER A 13 -5.43 -0.43 -0.76
CA SER A 13 -5.75 -0.71 -2.16
C SER A 13 -5.46 -2.18 -2.45
N LEU A 14 -6.42 -2.91 -3.03
CA LEU A 14 -6.20 -4.30 -3.45
C LEU A 14 -5.46 -4.28 -4.80
N ALA A 15 -4.15 -4.46 -4.75
CA ALA A 15 -3.27 -4.45 -5.91
C ALA A 15 -2.93 -5.88 -6.34
N PHE A 16 -3.94 -6.64 -6.74
CA PHE A 16 -3.77 -8.03 -7.17
C PHE A 16 -3.28 -8.08 -8.61
N GLU A 17 -2.24 -8.87 -8.84
CA GLU A 17 -1.70 -9.12 -10.17
C GLU A 17 -2.37 -10.29 -10.86
N ASN A 18 -2.28 -10.29 -12.18
CA ASN A 18 -2.89 -11.33 -13.01
C ASN A 18 -2.13 -12.67 -12.93
N SER A 19 -0.89 -12.67 -12.43
CA SER A 19 -0.06 -13.85 -12.20
C SER A 19 0.86 -13.63 -10.98
N ASN A 20 1.36 -14.74 -10.42
CA ASN A 20 2.30 -14.75 -9.30
C ASN A 20 3.73 -15.03 -9.78
N GLU A 21 4.12 -14.42 -10.91
CA GLU A 21 5.46 -14.57 -11.48
C GLU A 21 6.45 -13.66 -10.77
N GLU A 22 7.70 -14.11 -10.62
CA GLU A 22 8.79 -13.29 -10.08
C GLU A 22 8.94 -12.01 -10.89
N ASP A 23 9.18 -10.88 -10.21
CA ASP A 23 9.31 -9.54 -10.79
C ASP A 23 8.08 -8.99 -11.53
N TYR A 24 6.94 -9.71 -11.57
CA TYR A 24 5.72 -9.25 -12.22
C TYR A 24 4.96 -8.21 -11.38
N VAL A 25 5.51 -6.99 -11.32
CA VAL A 25 4.93 -5.84 -10.59
C VAL A 25 4.46 -4.79 -11.59
N THR A 26 3.17 -4.42 -11.53
CA THR A 26 2.56 -3.47 -12.47
C THR A 26 2.16 -2.14 -11.81
N GLU A 27 1.50 -1.27 -12.57
CA GLU A 27 1.03 0.03 -12.10
C GLU A 27 0.09 -0.07 -10.89
N LYS A 28 -0.58 -1.21 -10.67
CA LYS A 28 -1.50 -1.41 -9.54
C LYS A 28 -0.79 -1.20 -8.21
N PHE A 29 0.41 -1.75 -8.06
CA PHE A 29 1.23 -1.59 -6.87
C PHE A 29 1.69 -0.13 -6.70
N PHE A 30 2.32 0.43 -7.74
CA PHE A 30 2.88 1.79 -7.67
C PHE A 30 1.83 2.88 -7.49
N GLN A 31 0.67 2.77 -8.16
CA GLN A 31 -0.42 3.74 -8.02
C GLN A 31 -1.04 3.72 -6.62
N SER A 32 -1.02 2.56 -5.95
CA SER A 32 -1.45 2.46 -4.54
C SER A 32 -0.51 3.28 -3.64
N LEU A 33 0.80 3.15 -3.84
CA LEU A 33 1.81 3.91 -3.09
C LEU A 33 1.73 5.42 -3.36
N VAL A 34 1.62 5.81 -4.63
CA VAL A 34 1.48 7.23 -5.04
C VAL A 34 0.23 7.87 -4.44
N ALA A 35 -0.87 7.11 -4.32
CA ALA A 35 -2.11 7.58 -3.71
C ALA A 35 -2.04 7.66 -2.16
N GLY A 36 -0.90 7.32 -1.52
CA GLY A 36 -0.78 7.31 -0.07
C GLY A 36 -1.55 6.18 0.60
N THR A 37 -1.76 5.07 -0.13
CA THR A 37 -2.47 3.88 0.37
C THR A 37 -1.49 2.72 0.53
N ILE A 38 -1.81 1.79 1.44
CA ILE A 38 -1.03 0.57 1.60
C ILE A 38 -1.54 -0.48 0.59
N PRO A 39 -0.74 -0.90 -0.39
CA PRO A 39 -1.10 -1.99 -1.28
C PRO A 39 -1.23 -3.31 -0.52
N VAL A 40 -2.35 -4.00 -0.73
CA VAL A 40 -2.57 -5.40 -0.37
C VAL A 40 -2.43 -6.23 -1.64
N VAL A 41 -1.38 -7.06 -1.71
CA VAL A 41 -0.93 -7.70 -2.94
C VAL A 41 -1.17 -9.20 -2.89
N VAL A 42 -1.67 -9.73 -4.00
CA VAL A 42 -1.51 -11.12 -4.44
C VAL A 42 -0.75 -11.02 -5.75
N GLY A 43 0.45 -11.60 -5.84
CA GLY A 43 1.31 -11.40 -7.02
C GLY A 43 2.71 -11.99 -6.82
N PRO A 44 3.78 -11.27 -7.22
CA PRO A 44 5.14 -11.80 -7.22
C PRO A 44 5.57 -12.27 -5.83
N PRO A 45 6.23 -13.43 -5.71
CA PRO A 45 6.72 -13.92 -4.42
C PRO A 45 7.73 -12.96 -3.77
N ASN A 46 8.41 -12.13 -4.58
CA ASN A 46 9.41 -11.16 -4.18
C ASN A 46 8.89 -9.71 -4.14
N ILE A 47 7.58 -9.47 -4.02
CA ILE A 47 7.00 -8.11 -3.95
C ILE A 47 7.67 -7.19 -2.91
N GLN A 48 8.22 -7.77 -1.84
CA GLN A 48 8.91 -7.02 -0.78
C GLN A 48 10.17 -6.29 -1.28
N ASP A 49 10.80 -6.77 -2.35
CA ASP A 49 11.98 -6.13 -2.95
C ASP A 49 11.64 -4.78 -3.62
N PHE A 50 10.37 -4.59 -3.97
CA PHE A 50 9.82 -3.38 -4.58
C PHE A 50 9.20 -2.42 -3.56
N ALA A 51 9.07 -2.86 -2.30
CA ALA A 51 8.48 -2.07 -1.24
C ALA A 51 9.41 -0.92 -0.82
N PRO A 52 8.91 0.34 -0.73
CA PRO A 52 9.77 1.48 -0.38
C PRO A 52 10.37 1.41 1.04
N TYR A 53 9.76 0.65 1.95
CA TYR A 53 10.27 0.32 3.29
C TYR A 53 9.45 -0.82 3.93
N PRO A 54 9.94 -1.45 5.01
CA PRO A 54 9.23 -2.53 5.68
C PRO A 54 7.84 -2.13 6.20
N GLY A 55 6.82 -2.92 5.88
CA GLY A 55 5.44 -2.64 6.30
C GLY A 55 4.64 -1.74 5.37
N SER A 56 5.26 -1.24 4.28
CA SER A 56 4.57 -0.46 3.23
C SER A 56 3.71 -1.29 2.29
N VAL A 57 3.73 -2.62 2.41
CA VAL A 57 2.94 -3.57 1.61
C VAL A 57 2.45 -4.72 2.47
N LEU A 58 1.23 -5.17 2.23
CA LEU A 58 0.67 -6.38 2.83
C LEU A 58 0.58 -7.46 1.75
N HIS A 59 1.39 -8.52 1.88
CA HIS A 59 1.46 -9.59 0.88
C HIS A 59 0.64 -10.80 1.34
N ILE A 60 -0.33 -11.22 0.53
CA ILE A 60 -1.05 -12.49 0.65
C ILE A 60 -0.37 -13.47 -0.32
N LYS A 61 0.52 -14.31 0.20
CA LYS A 61 1.25 -15.29 -0.62
C LYS A 61 0.41 -16.54 -0.83
N GLU A 62 -0.29 -16.97 0.22
CA GLU A 62 -1.15 -18.15 0.24
C GLU A 62 -2.48 -17.85 0.95
N LEU A 63 -3.49 -18.71 0.75
CA LEU A 63 -4.82 -18.53 1.36
C LEU A 63 -4.78 -18.45 2.89
N GLN A 64 -3.83 -19.11 3.53
CA GLN A 64 -3.65 -19.07 4.99
C GLN A 64 -3.20 -17.70 5.51
N ASP A 65 -2.63 -16.84 4.66
CA ASP A 65 -2.20 -15.48 5.02
C ASP A 65 -3.37 -14.49 5.10
N VAL A 66 -4.52 -14.84 4.52
CA VAL A 66 -5.67 -13.91 4.42
C VAL A 66 -6.11 -13.44 5.80
N GLU A 67 -6.18 -14.34 6.79
CA GLU A 67 -6.62 -13.98 8.14
C GLU A 67 -5.61 -13.07 8.86
N SER A 68 -4.32 -13.35 8.72
CA SER A 68 -3.26 -12.55 9.35
C SER A 68 -3.17 -11.16 8.70
N VAL A 69 -3.25 -11.07 7.37
CA VAL A 69 -3.30 -9.80 6.63
C VAL A 69 -4.54 -8.99 7.03
N ALA A 70 -5.72 -9.62 7.12
CA ALA A 70 -6.93 -8.92 7.55
C ALA A 70 -6.84 -8.41 9.00
N LYS A 71 -6.15 -9.14 9.90
CA LYS A 71 -5.85 -8.66 11.27
C LYS A 71 -4.93 -7.44 11.23
N THR A 72 -3.88 -7.47 10.42
CA THR A 72 -2.97 -6.32 10.24
C THR A 72 -3.69 -5.10 9.67
N MET A 73 -4.55 -5.29 8.65
CA MET A 73 -5.36 -4.20 8.09
C MET A 73 -6.25 -3.56 9.16
N ARG A 74 -6.92 -4.35 10.01
CA ARG A 74 -7.73 -3.82 11.11
C ARG A 74 -6.89 -3.06 12.12
N TYR A 75 -5.76 -3.62 12.54
CA TYR A 75 -4.84 -2.96 13.45
C TYR A 75 -4.38 -1.59 12.90
N LEU A 76 -3.91 -1.53 11.65
CA LEU A 76 -3.50 -0.27 11.02
C LEU A 76 -4.67 0.70 10.84
N ALA A 77 -5.87 0.21 10.54
CA ALA A 77 -7.06 1.05 10.42
C ALA A 77 -7.41 1.75 11.75
N GLU A 78 -7.21 1.07 12.88
CA GLU A 78 -7.51 1.54 14.23
C GLU A 78 -6.37 2.33 14.89
N ASN A 79 -5.14 2.23 14.35
CA ASN A 79 -3.93 2.84 14.92
C ASN A 79 -3.29 3.83 13.92
N PRO A 80 -3.68 5.12 13.92
CA PRO A 80 -3.19 6.12 12.97
C PRO A 80 -1.67 6.29 12.97
N GLU A 81 -1.02 6.16 14.13
CA GLU A 81 0.44 6.26 14.23
C GLU A 81 1.14 5.10 13.50
N ALA A 82 0.68 3.87 13.72
CA ALA A 82 1.18 2.70 13.03
C ALA A 82 0.92 2.78 11.51
N TYR A 83 -0.27 3.24 11.11
CA TYR A 83 -0.59 3.48 9.70
C TYR A 83 0.31 4.53 9.05
N ASN A 84 0.58 5.65 9.73
CA ASN A 84 1.45 6.69 9.22
C ASN A 84 2.91 6.22 9.16
N GLN A 85 3.36 5.40 10.12
CA GLN A 85 4.67 4.76 10.05
C GLN A 85 4.76 3.81 8.85
N SER A 86 3.68 3.08 8.57
CA SER A 86 3.53 2.25 7.37
C SER A 86 3.20 3.03 6.09
N LEU A 87 3.32 4.36 6.10
CA LEU A 87 3.36 5.24 4.92
C LEU A 87 4.66 6.07 4.85
N SER A 88 5.38 6.19 5.96
CA SER A 88 6.53 7.06 6.15
C SER A 88 7.77 6.50 5.49
N CYS A 89 7.90 6.72 4.18
CA CYS A 89 9.20 6.68 3.54
C CYS A 89 9.94 7.97 3.91
N THR A 90 10.86 7.91 4.88
CA THR A 90 11.67 9.06 5.35
C THR A 90 12.45 9.76 4.22
N PHE A 91 12.53 9.16 3.02
CA PHE A 91 13.29 9.68 1.89
C PHE A 91 12.49 10.06 0.63
N ILE A 92 11.18 9.76 0.52
CA ILE A 92 10.46 9.92 -0.77
C ILE A 92 9.27 10.89 -0.72
N LEU A 93 8.65 11.16 0.43
CA LEU A 93 7.50 12.08 0.48
C LEU A 93 7.83 13.36 1.26
N PRO A 94 7.72 14.56 0.66
CA PRO A 94 7.59 15.77 1.47
C PRO A 94 6.31 15.66 2.31
N PRO A 95 6.27 16.30 3.50
CA PRO A 95 5.16 16.14 4.42
C PRO A 95 3.81 16.46 3.75
N LEU A 96 2.87 15.51 3.83
CA LEU A 96 1.49 15.62 3.33
C LEU A 96 0.68 16.79 3.95
N HIS A 97 1.28 17.55 4.87
CA HIS A 97 0.71 18.72 5.52
C HIS A 97 0.96 20.05 4.78
N SER A 98 1.51 20.07 3.56
CA SER A 98 1.70 21.32 2.80
C SER A 98 0.62 21.65 1.76
N LEU A 99 -0.32 20.74 1.46
CA LEU A 99 -1.47 21.02 0.60
C LEU A 99 -2.66 21.53 1.43
N GLY A 100 -2.39 22.56 2.22
CA GLY A 100 -3.42 23.45 2.71
C GLY A 100 -3.79 24.41 1.58
N HIS A 101 -5.08 24.44 1.24
CA HIS A 101 -5.74 25.47 0.45
C HIS A 101 -5.01 26.82 0.48
N LYS A 102 -4.55 27.27 -0.69
CA LYS A 102 -4.46 28.69 -0.97
C LYS A 102 -5.27 28.95 -2.23
N GLU A 103 -6.19 29.89 -2.06
CA GLU A 103 -7.13 30.53 -2.97
C GLU A 103 -6.77 30.50 -4.46
#